data_AF-A0A971VHL8-F1
#
_entry.id   AF-A0A971VHL8-F1
#
_cell.length_a   1.000
_cell.length_b   1.000
_cell.length_c   1.000
_cell.angle_alpha   90.00
_cell.angle_beta   90.00
_cell.angle_gamma   90.00
#
_symmetry.space_group_name_H-M   'P 1'
#
loop_
_entity.id
_entity.type
_entity.pdbx_description
1 polymer ?
#
loop_
_entity_poly.entity_id
_entity_poly.type
_entity_poly.pdbx_seq_one_letter_code
_entity_poly.pdbx_strand_id
1 'polypeptide(L)'
;MGNDEKTQLKLDLLSILLENQNKLVPSLFIERELGITKEIIYKQINFLRNEGLTIDFTSDGNYMLSNVSEIKKISPSYIKFLLKENTFFNDFIYFNEVGSTQEVIKKYAQDGVPQGLVIISDLQYSGRGRKGRLWYSPKGENLLFSCLFRPNFDP
;
A
#
# COMPACT_ATOMS: atom_id res chain seq x y z
N MET A 1 3.48 18.33 11.21
CA MET A 1 3.88 17.00 10.72
C MET A 1 4.03 17.00 9.20
N GLY A 2 5.18 16.56 8.71
CA GLY A 2 5.46 16.38 7.27
C GLY A 2 4.62 15.24 6.66
N ASN A 3 4.73 15.05 5.34
CA ASN A 3 4.00 13.97 4.64
C ASN A 3 4.54 12.58 5.03
N ASP A 4 5.85 12.47 5.23
CA ASP A 4 6.52 11.21 5.59
C ASP A 4 6.17 10.78 7.01
N GLU A 5 6.15 11.72 7.95
CA GLU A 5 5.79 11.48 9.35
C GLU A 5 4.33 11.01 9.50
N LYS A 6 3.41 11.58 8.71
CA LYS A 6 2.01 11.12 8.65
C LYS A 6 1.90 9.72 8.06
N THR A 7 2.74 9.40 7.08
CA THR A 7 2.78 8.08 6.45
C THR A 7 3.29 7.04 7.45
N GLN A 8 4.38 7.35 8.17
CA GLN A 8 4.94 6.46 9.18
C GLN A 8 3.93 6.15 10.30
N LEU A 9 3.27 7.19 10.85
CA LEU A 9 2.26 7.00 11.89
C LEU A 9 1.15 6.02 11.49
N LYS A 10 0.69 6.09 10.24
CA LYS A 10 -0.33 5.18 9.70
C LYS A 10 0.18 3.74 9.64
N LEU A 11 1.46 3.54 9.28
CA LEU A 11 2.09 2.22 9.23
C LEU A 11 2.31 1.64 10.63
N ASP A 12 2.69 2.46 11.60
CA ASP A 12 2.86 2.03 12.99
C ASP A 12 1.52 1.58 13.60
N LEU A 13 0.46 2.36 13.37
CA LEU A 13 -0.89 1.98 13.76
C LEU A 13 -1.35 0.67 13.09
N LEU A 14 -1.11 0.52 11.79
CA LEU A 14 -1.43 -0.71 11.07
C LEU A 14 -0.65 -1.91 11.66
N SER A 15 0.62 -1.71 12.04
CA SER A 15 1.44 -2.76 12.65
C SER A 15 0.84 -3.24 13.97
N ILE A 16 0.46 -2.32 14.87
CA ILE A 16 -0.22 -2.65 16.13
C ILE A 16 -1.49 -3.49 15.88
N LEU A 17 -2.29 -3.10 14.90
CA LEU A 17 -3.54 -3.81 14.57
C LEU A 17 -3.29 -5.19 13.96
N LEU A 18 -2.26 -5.34 13.13
CA LEU A 18 -1.88 -6.62 12.52
C LEU A 18 -1.36 -7.62 13.56
N GLU A 19 -0.53 -7.16 14.50
CA GLU A 19 -0.04 -7.97 15.63
C GLU A 19 -1.17 -8.45 16.55
N ASN A 20 -2.29 -7.71 16.57
CA ASN A 20 -3.50 -8.02 17.33
C ASN A 20 -4.70 -8.38 16.44
N GLN A 21 -4.46 -8.98 15.27
CA GLN A 21 -5.52 -9.30 14.33
C GLN A 21 -6.60 -10.19 14.97
N ASN A 22 -7.86 -9.91 14.63
CA ASN A 22 -9.06 -10.55 15.18
C ASN A 22 -9.21 -10.40 16.71
N LYS A 23 -8.51 -9.44 17.33
CA LYS A 23 -8.65 -9.10 18.75
C LYS A 23 -9.02 -7.63 18.89
N LEU A 24 -9.72 -7.31 19.98
CA LEU A 24 -10.00 -5.92 20.36
C LEU A 24 -8.72 -5.24 20.84
N VAL A 25 -8.40 -4.10 20.26
CA VAL A 25 -7.31 -3.21 20.66
C VAL A 25 -7.90 -1.93 21.23
N PRO A 26 -7.76 -1.67 22.55
CA PRO A 26 -8.29 -0.46 23.16
C PRO A 26 -7.66 0.81 22.59
N SER A 27 -8.45 1.87 22.36
CA SER A 27 -7.88 3.15 21.91
C SER A 27 -6.83 3.67 22.87
N LEU A 28 -7.05 3.52 24.18
CA LEU A 28 -6.11 3.96 25.22
C LEU A 28 -4.74 3.27 25.12
N PHE A 29 -4.70 2.03 24.65
CA PHE A 29 -3.43 1.34 24.38
C PHE A 29 -2.72 2.02 23.20
N ILE A 30 -3.42 2.23 22.09
CA ILE A 30 -2.87 2.90 20.90
C ILE A 30 -2.40 4.32 21.21
N GLU A 31 -3.16 5.09 22.00
CA GLU A 31 -2.81 6.45 22.42
C GLU A 31 -1.49 6.47 23.20
N ARG A 32 -1.29 5.48 24.09
CA ARG A 32 -0.05 5.35 24.89
C ARG A 32 1.15 4.91 24.05
N GLU A 33 0.97 3.91 23.20
CA GLU A 33 2.07 3.36 22.38
C GLU A 33 2.56 4.36 21.34
N LEU A 34 1.65 5.10 20.70
CA LEU A 34 1.98 6.02 19.61
C LEU A 34 2.06 7.49 20.04
N GLY A 35 1.67 7.82 21.27
CA GLY A 35 1.66 9.21 21.76
C GLY A 35 0.69 10.12 20.99
N ILE A 36 -0.44 9.58 20.53
CA ILE A 36 -1.45 10.30 19.73
C ILE A 36 -2.81 10.32 20.42
N THR A 37 -3.71 11.19 19.97
CA THR A 37 -5.08 11.29 20.50
C THR A 37 -6.07 10.39 19.76
N LYS A 38 -7.24 10.11 20.35
CA LYS A 38 -8.34 9.38 19.69
C LYS A 38 -8.74 9.97 18.35
N GLU A 39 -8.73 11.30 18.20
CA GLU A 39 -9.08 11.97 16.93
C GLU A 39 -8.07 11.62 15.82
N ILE A 40 -6.79 11.56 16.17
CA ILE A 40 -5.73 11.16 15.24
C ILE A 40 -5.87 9.68 14.89
N ILE A 41 -6.13 8.81 15.88
CA ILE A 41 -6.39 7.38 15.64
C ILE A 41 -7.54 7.22 14.64
N TYR A 42 -8.69 7.81 14.94
CA TYR A 42 -9.88 7.75 14.08
C TYR A 42 -9.58 8.18 12.64
N LYS A 43 -8.83 9.27 12.48
CA LYS A 43 -8.39 9.75 11.16
C LYS A 43 -7.53 8.71 10.42
N GLN A 44 -6.54 8.11 11.09
CA GLN A 44 -5.67 7.11 10.46
C GLN A 44 -6.43 5.82 10.13
N ILE A 45 -7.31 5.37 11.03
CA ILE A 45 -8.20 4.22 10.79
C ILE A 45 -9.06 4.45 9.54
N ASN A 46 -9.58 5.66 9.34
CA ASN A 46 -10.37 5.96 8.14
C ASN A 46 -9.53 5.92 6.85
N PHE A 47 -8.25 6.31 6.88
CA PHE A 47 -7.38 6.11 5.73
C PHE A 47 -7.17 4.62 5.42
N LEU A 48 -6.94 3.79 6.44
CA LEU A 48 -6.81 2.34 6.28
C LEU A 48 -8.10 1.70 5.75
N ARG A 49 -9.27 2.13 6.23
CA ARG A 49 -10.57 1.70 5.71
C ARG A 49 -10.76 2.07 4.24
N ASN A 50 -10.35 3.27 3.82
CA ASN A 50 -10.42 3.70 2.41
C ASN A 50 -9.50 2.89 1.48
N GLU A 51 -8.45 2.28 2.04
CA GLU A 51 -7.57 1.34 1.36
C GLU A 51 -8.14 -0.10 1.31
N GLY A 52 -9.29 -0.34 1.94
CA GLY A 52 -10.00 -1.62 1.89
C GLY A 52 -9.78 -2.53 3.11
N LEU A 53 -9.11 -2.05 4.17
CA LEU A 53 -9.01 -2.80 5.41
C LEU A 53 -10.30 -2.70 6.23
N THR A 54 -10.85 -3.84 6.60
CA THR A 54 -12.02 -3.91 7.50
C THR A 54 -11.55 -3.77 8.94
N ILE A 55 -11.77 -2.58 9.50
CA ILE A 55 -11.47 -2.27 10.90
C ILE A 55 -12.76 -1.84 11.59
N ASP A 56 -13.22 -2.63 12.56
CA ASP A 56 -14.42 -2.32 13.33
C ASP A 56 -14.10 -1.42 14.52
N PHE A 57 -15.13 -0.70 14.99
CA PHE A 57 -15.07 0.11 16.20
C PHE A 57 -16.21 -0.28 17.13
N THR A 58 -15.90 -0.39 18.41
CA THR A 58 -16.84 -0.74 19.48
C THR A 58 -17.17 0.49 20.30
N SER A 59 -18.38 0.58 20.85
CA SER A 59 -18.86 1.76 21.60
C SER A 59 -18.04 2.07 22.86
N ASP A 60 -17.36 1.07 23.42
CA ASP A 60 -16.44 1.20 24.56
C ASP A 60 -15.01 1.60 24.15
N GLY A 61 -14.78 1.90 22.87
CA GLY A 61 -13.56 2.57 22.40
C GLY A 61 -12.47 1.64 21.89
N ASN A 62 -12.79 0.41 21.50
CA ASN A 62 -11.80 -0.52 20.93
C ASN A 62 -11.92 -0.62 19.41
N TYR A 63 -10.78 -0.88 18.76
CA TYR A 63 -10.68 -1.18 17.34
C TYR A 63 -10.35 -2.65 17.12
N MET A 64 -10.82 -3.24 16.03
CA MET A 64 -10.47 -4.61 15.64
C MET A 64 -10.23 -4.68 14.15
N LEU A 65 -9.02 -5.09 13.75
CA LEU A 65 -8.72 -5.42 12.37
C LEU A 65 -9.18 -6.85 12.10
N SER A 66 -10.06 -7.00 11.12
CA SER A 66 -10.51 -8.31 10.61
C SER A 66 -9.40 -9.02 9.85
N ASN A 67 -9.66 -10.26 9.41
CA ASN A 67 -8.70 -11.03 8.65
C ASN A 67 -8.33 -10.33 7.31
N VAL A 68 -7.05 -10.00 7.16
CA VAL A 68 -6.49 -9.35 5.97
C VAL A 68 -6.51 -10.24 4.72
N SER A 69 -6.69 -11.55 4.86
CA SER A 69 -6.85 -12.44 3.69
C SER A 69 -8.11 -12.14 2.88
N GLU A 70 -9.06 -11.39 3.43
CA GLU A 70 -10.30 -11.00 2.77
C GLU A 70 -10.22 -9.65 2.05
N ILE A 71 -9.06 -8.99 2.08
CA ILE A 71 -8.85 -7.72 1.38
C ILE A 71 -9.02 -7.93 -0.13
N LYS A 72 -10.00 -7.24 -0.72
CA LYS A 72 -10.31 -7.29 -2.16
C LYS A 72 -9.71 -6.14 -2.97
N LYS A 73 -9.07 -5.18 -2.29
CA LYS A 73 -8.51 -3.97 -2.90
C LYS A 73 -7.02 -3.87 -2.57
N ILE A 74 -6.24 -3.28 -3.48
CA ILE A 74 -4.85 -2.94 -3.19
C ILE A 74 -4.82 -1.91 -2.04
N SER A 75 -4.20 -2.29 -0.91
CA SER A 75 -3.85 -1.37 0.18
C SER A 75 -2.37 -1.02 0.11
N PRO A 76 -2.01 0.23 -0.25
CA PRO A 76 -0.64 0.69 -0.20
C PRO A 76 0.00 0.53 1.19
N SER A 77 -0.75 0.80 2.27
CA SER A 77 -0.21 0.68 3.63
C SER A 77 0.11 -0.78 3.97
N TYR A 78 -0.76 -1.71 3.60
CA TYR A 78 -0.52 -3.13 3.83
C TYR A 78 0.63 -3.68 2.97
N ILE A 79 0.72 -3.27 1.71
CA ILE A 79 1.86 -3.62 0.85
C ILE A 79 3.16 -3.07 1.45
N LYS A 80 3.19 -1.81 1.89
CA LYS A 80 4.39 -1.23 2.50
C LYS A 80 4.79 -1.99 3.77
N PHE A 81 3.82 -2.39 4.60
CA PHE A 81 4.06 -3.23 5.76
C PHE A 81 4.65 -4.60 5.37
N LEU A 82 4.08 -5.29 4.37
CA LEU A 82 4.58 -6.60 3.92
C LEU A 82 5.99 -6.53 3.32
N LEU A 83 6.34 -5.41 2.69
CA LEU A 83 7.64 -5.20 2.05
C LEU A 83 8.70 -4.64 3.00
N LYS A 84 8.40 -4.38 4.28
CA LYS A 84 9.32 -3.71 5.22
C LYS A 84 10.67 -4.44 5.40
N GLU A 85 10.66 -5.77 5.34
CA GLU A 85 11.85 -6.62 5.45
C GLU A 85 12.42 -7.05 4.09
N ASN A 86 11.77 -6.65 2.98
CA ASN A 86 12.26 -7.00 1.65
C ASN A 86 13.48 -6.13 1.33
N THR A 87 14.58 -6.72 0.88
CA THR A 87 15.80 -5.97 0.55
C THR A 87 15.88 -5.57 -0.92
N PHE A 88 15.04 -6.16 -1.77
CA PHE A 88 15.06 -5.96 -3.21
C PHE A 88 13.90 -5.10 -3.71
N PHE A 89 12.66 -5.49 -3.41
CA PHE A 89 11.45 -4.72 -3.72
C PHE A 89 10.94 -4.01 -2.46
N ASN A 90 11.65 -2.98 -2.02
CA ASN A 90 11.32 -2.23 -0.80
C ASN A 90 10.64 -0.88 -1.07
N ASP A 91 10.59 -0.48 -2.33
CA ASP A 91 9.96 0.76 -2.74
C ASP A 91 8.97 0.54 -3.87
N PHE A 92 7.85 1.25 -3.76
CA PHE A 92 6.80 1.19 -4.76
C PHE A 92 6.02 2.49 -4.84
N ILE A 93 5.46 2.74 -6.03
CA ILE A 93 4.54 3.84 -6.26
C ILE A 93 3.22 3.25 -6.72
N TYR A 94 2.17 3.57 -5.98
CA TYR A 94 0.80 3.15 -6.31
C TYR A 94 0.05 4.29 -7.00
N PHE A 95 -0.61 3.96 -8.11
CA PHE A 95 -1.52 4.84 -8.82
C PHE A 95 -2.92 4.26 -8.81
N ASN A 96 -3.92 5.05 -8.42
CA ASN A 96 -5.32 4.66 -8.59
C ASN A 96 -5.63 4.37 -10.06
N GLU A 97 -5.11 5.21 -10.97
CA GLU A 97 -5.23 5.05 -12.43
C GLU A 97 -3.98 5.58 -13.11
N VAL A 98 -3.52 4.89 -14.15
CA VAL A 98 -2.33 5.27 -14.91
C VAL A 98 -2.48 4.90 -16.39
N GLY A 99 -1.73 5.55 -17.29
CA GLY A 99 -1.73 5.14 -18.69
C GLY A 99 -1.19 3.71 -18.85
N SER A 100 0.02 3.46 -18.33
CA SER A 100 0.65 2.14 -18.31
C SER A 100 1.72 2.14 -17.22
N THR A 101 1.71 1.14 -16.33
CA THR A 101 2.75 0.94 -15.31
C THR A 101 4.13 0.79 -15.95
N GLN A 102 4.17 0.18 -17.15
CA GLN A 102 5.41 -0.03 -17.89
C GLN A 102 5.97 1.28 -18.46
N GLU A 103 5.11 2.20 -18.92
CA GLU A 103 5.59 3.50 -19.41
C GLU A 103 6.05 4.40 -18.27
N VAL A 104 5.40 4.32 -17.12
CA VAL A 104 5.86 5.03 -15.91
C VAL A 104 7.22 4.50 -15.46
N ILE A 105 7.39 3.18 -15.35
CA ILE A 105 8.65 2.64 -14.85
C ILE A 105 9.82 2.86 -15.81
N LYS A 106 9.56 2.93 -17.13
CA LYS A 106 10.58 3.31 -18.12
C LYS A 106 11.11 4.72 -17.90
N LYS A 107 10.26 5.67 -17.51
CA LYS A 107 10.69 7.04 -17.19
C LYS A 107 11.63 7.03 -15.98
N TYR A 108 11.24 6.38 -14.89
CA TYR A 108 12.12 6.21 -13.72
C TYR A 108 13.43 5.49 -14.07
N ALA A 109 13.39 4.51 -14.97
CA ALA A 109 14.60 3.84 -15.46
C ALA A 109 15.55 4.81 -16.20
N GLN A 110 15.00 5.68 -17.06
CA GLN A 110 15.73 6.72 -17.80
C GLN A 110 16.29 7.80 -16.86
N ASP A 111 15.56 8.14 -15.81
CA ASP A 111 15.97 9.10 -14.77
C ASP A 111 17.02 8.53 -13.81
N GLY A 112 17.48 7.29 -14.03
CA GLY A 112 18.57 6.70 -13.26
C GLY A 112 18.16 6.11 -11.92
N VAL A 113 16.85 5.91 -11.66
CA VAL A 113 16.39 5.29 -10.41
C VAL A 113 17.02 3.89 -10.25
N PRO A 114 17.45 3.51 -9.02
CA PRO A 114 17.97 2.18 -8.73
C PRO A 114 16.97 1.06 -9.06
N GLN A 115 17.47 -0.16 -9.20
CA GLN A 115 16.60 -1.34 -9.27
C GLN A 115 15.78 -1.51 -7.99
N GLY A 116 14.68 -2.25 -8.08
CA GLY A 116 13.82 -2.55 -6.93
C GLY A 116 12.57 -1.70 -6.84
N LEU A 117 12.46 -0.62 -7.60
CA LEU A 117 11.21 0.14 -7.71
C LEU A 117 10.11 -0.71 -8.36
N VAL A 118 8.92 -0.68 -7.77
CA VAL A 118 7.71 -1.28 -8.34
C VAL A 118 6.67 -0.20 -8.61
N ILE A 119 6.07 -0.21 -9.80
CA ILE A 119 4.88 0.61 -10.08
C ILE A 119 3.67 -0.30 -10.01
N ILE A 120 2.65 0.08 -9.25
CA ILE A 120 1.41 -0.67 -9.06
C ILE A 120 0.22 0.21 -9.45
N SER A 121 -0.82 -0.36 -10.06
CA SER A 121 -2.06 0.37 -10.29
C SER A 121 -3.33 -0.48 -10.25
N ASP A 122 -4.45 0.14 -9.88
CA ASP A 122 -5.77 -0.50 -10.01
C ASP A 122 -6.31 -0.47 -11.45
N LEU A 123 -5.84 0.45 -12.30
CA LEU A 123 -6.33 0.62 -13.67
C LEU A 123 -5.25 1.13 -14.62
N GLN A 124 -5.14 0.47 -15.79
CA GLN A 124 -4.38 0.99 -16.94
C GLN A 124 -5.33 1.39 -18.08
N TYR A 125 -5.44 2.69 -18.36
CA TYR A 125 -6.30 3.18 -19.46
C TYR A 125 -5.64 3.12 -20.85
N SER A 126 -4.31 2.93 -20.89
CA SER A 126 -3.52 2.78 -22.11
C SER A 126 -2.60 1.55 -22.03
N GLY A 127 -3.07 0.48 -21.39
CA GLY A 127 -2.33 -0.77 -21.22
C GLY A 127 -1.95 -1.40 -22.57
N ARG A 128 -0.72 -1.91 -22.67
CA ARG A 128 -0.19 -2.53 -23.90
C ARG A 128 0.40 -3.90 -23.63
N GLY A 129 -0.01 -4.88 -24.42
CA GLY A 129 0.61 -6.20 -24.51
C GLY A 129 1.65 -6.27 -25.63
N ARG A 130 2.08 -7.50 -25.94
CA ARG A 130 3.08 -7.76 -26.98
C ARG A 130 2.57 -7.37 -28.37
N LYS A 131 3.50 -6.95 -29.25
CA LYS A 131 3.22 -6.57 -30.65
C LYS A 131 2.14 -5.48 -30.77
N GLY A 132 2.09 -4.55 -29.81
CA GLY A 132 1.19 -3.40 -29.84
C GLY A 132 -0.27 -3.69 -29.52
N ARG A 133 -0.61 -4.92 -29.11
CA ARG A 133 -1.99 -5.26 -28.69
C ARG A 133 -2.39 -4.45 -27.46
N LEU A 134 -3.66 -4.09 -27.37
CA LEU A 134 -4.22 -3.48 -26.17
C LEU A 134 -4.29 -4.52 -25.05
N TRP A 135 -3.96 -4.08 -23.83
CA TRP A 135 -4.20 -4.84 -22.61
C TRP A 135 -5.34 -4.17 -21.86
N TYR A 136 -6.53 -4.76 -21.94
CA TYR A 136 -7.69 -4.30 -21.20
C TYR A 136 -7.71 -4.92 -19.82
N SER A 137 -7.94 -4.10 -18.80
CA SER A 137 -8.09 -4.52 -17.41
C SER A 137 -9.12 -3.63 -16.73
N PRO A 138 -10.29 -4.15 -16.33
CA PRO A 138 -11.19 -3.42 -15.46
C PRO A 138 -10.52 -3.01 -14.16
N LYS A 139 -11.04 -1.94 -13.55
CA LYS A 139 -10.47 -1.35 -12.35
C LYS A 139 -10.60 -2.30 -11.16
N GLY A 140 -9.48 -2.61 -10.50
CA GLY A 140 -9.45 -3.44 -9.29
C GLY A 140 -9.68 -4.94 -9.51
N GLU A 141 -9.82 -5.41 -10.75
CA GLU A 141 -10.04 -6.83 -11.06
C GLU A 141 -8.74 -7.59 -11.34
N ASN A 142 -7.64 -6.89 -11.63
CA ASN A 142 -6.37 -7.50 -12.01
C ASN A 142 -5.22 -6.86 -11.23
N LEU A 143 -4.16 -7.64 -10.99
CA LEU A 143 -2.91 -7.12 -10.46
C LEU A 143 -2.09 -6.51 -11.61
N LEU A 144 -1.99 -5.19 -11.65
CA LEU A 144 -1.22 -4.46 -12.67
C LEU A 144 0.01 -3.86 -12.03
N PHE A 145 1.19 -4.33 -12.44
CA PHE A 145 2.45 -3.82 -11.95
C PHE A 145 3.58 -3.94 -12.96
N SER A 146 4.62 -3.16 -12.74
CA SER A 146 5.91 -3.26 -13.43
C SER A 146 7.04 -3.13 -12.40
N CYS A 147 8.15 -3.84 -12.62
CA CYS A 147 9.31 -3.82 -11.74
C CYS A 147 10.56 -3.35 -12.47
N LEU A 148 11.40 -2.55 -11.81
CA LEU A 148 12.65 -2.04 -12.35
C LEU A 148 13.81 -2.94 -11.96
N PHE A 149 14.53 -3.46 -12.95
CA PHE A 149 15.71 -4.28 -12.76
C PHE A 149 16.91 -3.68 -13.46
N ARG A 150 18.11 -3.88 -12.89
CA ARG A 150 19.40 -3.52 -13.50
C ARG A 150 20.33 -4.73 -13.43
N PRO A 151 20.10 -5.77 -14.24
CA PRO A 151 20.96 -6.94 -14.27
C PRO A 151 22.40 -6.54 -14.63
N ASN A 152 23.38 -7.12 -13.94
CA ASN A 152 24.80 -6.95 -14.24
C ASN A 152 25.27 -8.06 -15.20
N PHE A 153 24.66 -8.12 -16.38
CA PHE A 153 25.08 -8.98 -17.48
C PHE A 153 24.70 -8.34 -18.82
N ASP A 154 25.45 -8.65 -19.87
CA ASP A 154 25.17 -8.17 -21.21
C ASP A 154 23.87 -8.79 -21.78
N PRO A 155 23.10 -8.04 -22.60
CA PRO A 155 21.80 -8.49 -23.13
C PRO A 155 21.81 -9.79 -23.93
#